data_AF-A0A812YLA7-F1
#
_entry.id   AF-A0A812YLA7-F1
#
_cell.length_a   1.000
_cell.length_b   1.000
_cell.length_c   1.000
_cell.angle_alpha   90.00
_cell.angle_beta   90.00
_cell.angle_gamma   90.00
#
_symmetry.space_group_name_H-M   'P 1'
#
loop_
_entity.id
_entity.type
_entity.pdbx_description
1 polymer ?
#
loop_
_entity_poly.entity_id
_entity_poly.type
_entity_poly.pdbx_seq_one_letter_code
_entity_poly.pdbx_strand_id
1 'polypeptide(L)'
;MRPIHHVRRHRLWLCLACAFAWCWGAAFAGAQRCLPARTSALGAVSTAEAARAELRDETRLLRETVTDLVSEVRQLRQRLTDTEEPQVMPSPVAEVQVQTPLPTPPAPPVQAAPVQSPVAQAPPTPRSKGPAKGTTAIKVVSAGGDAGNIADFFLEDQQVPIGGMSNRRGLNVVVIDSSAGHLLSAKTYDIWGNPVEENRRLAKDMRAVEEDNIVLVALKDSGMENLDAEGLHALQSVGSTLEGRLAFRQGYALIGVKDGEALAERKGPMVMAEAKLHFAVRPPQAPVRAR
;
A
#
# COMPACT_ATOMS: atom_id res chain seq x y z
N MET A 1 4.30 -37.79 33.50
CA MET A 1 5.11 -38.99 33.15
C MET A 1 5.07 -39.17 31.64
N ARG A 2 6.23 -39.01 30.98
CA ARG A 2 6.74 -39.39 29.62
C ARG A 2 5.80 -39.57 28.40
N PRO A 3 6.29 -39.43 27.15
CA PRO A 3 7.66 -39.12 26.72
C PRO A 3 7.81 -37.98 25.69
N ILE A 4 9.03 -37.44 25.72
CA ILE A 4 9.69 -36.61 24.71
C ILE A 4 10.27 -37.55 23.65
N HIS A 5 10.06 -37.28 22.36
CA HIS A 5 10.90 -37.82 21.28
C HIS A 5 11.64 -36.69 20.58
N HIS A 6 12.96 -36.79 20.71
CA HIS A 6 13.99 -36.03 20.04
C HIS A 6 14.41 -36.79 18.76
N VAL A 7 15.18 -36.12 17.89
CA VAL A 7 16.06 -36.69 16.83
C VAL A 7 15.36 -36.85 15.46
N ARG A 8 15.83 -36.34 14.31
CA ARG A 8 17.21 -36.18 13.79
C ARG A 8 17.27 -35.14 12.65
N ARG A 9 18.33 -34.33 12.65
CA ARG A 9 18.84 -33.58 11.49
C ARG A 9 19.47 -34.55 10.48
N HIS A 10 19.45 -34.22 9.17
CA HIS A 10 20.56 -34.38 8.18
C HIS A 10 20.04 -33.92 6.80
N ARG A 11 20.51 -32.78 6.25
CA ARG A 11 21.65 -32.59 5.32
C ARG A 11 21.33 -32.90 3.84
N LEU A 12 21.38 -31.87 2.98
CA LEU A 12 22.07 -31.72 1.67
C LEU A 12 21.34 -30.59 0.89
N TRP A 13 21.86 -29.38 0.64
CA TRP A 13 23.01 -28.91 -0.15
C TRP A 13 22.98 -29.29 -1.65
N LEU A 14 22.87 -28.23 -2.47
CA LEU A 14 23.21 -28.03 -3.89
C LEU A 14 22.47 -28.82 -4.99
N CYS A 15 21.88 -28.11 -5.96
CA CYS A 15 22.62 -27.70 -7.15
C CYS A 15 21.87 -26.65 -8.00
N LEU A 16 22.66 -25.67 -8.44
CA LEU A 16 22.36 -24.60 -9.38
C LEU A 16 22.44 -25.11 -10.83
N ALA A 17 21.84 -24.35 -11.73
CA ALA A 17 22.37 -23.96 -13.05
C ALA A 17 21.76 -24.55 -14.35
N CYS A 18 21.46 -23.58 -15.23
CA CYS A 18 21.66 -23.52 -16.68
C CYS A 18 20.66 -24.18 -17.65
N ALA A 19 19.98 -23.30 -18.41
CA ALA A 19 19.86 -23.45 -19.86
C ALA A 19 19.69 -22.08 -20.54
N PHE A 20 20.79 -21.53 -21.04
CA PHE A 20 20.84 -20.46 -22.03
C PHE A 20 21.70 -20.98 -23.20
N ALA A 21 21.28 -20.60 -24.42
CA ALA A 21 22.03 -20.58 -25.67
C ALA A 21 21.98 -21.78 -26.65
N TRP A 22 21.41 -21.44 -27.82
CA TRP A 22 21.88 -21.69 -29.19
C TRP A 22 21.79 -23.07 -29.84
N CYS A 23 21.15 -23.08 -31.01
CA CYS A 23 21.45 -24.01 -32.09
C CYS A 23 21.40 -23.26 -33.43
N TRP A 24 22.58 -23.05 -34.02
CA TRP A 24 22.79 -22.79 -35.45
C TRP A 24 23.43 -24.05 -36.04
N GLY A 25 23.22 -24.26 -37.34
CA GLY A 25 23.19 -25.60 -37.95
C GLY A 25 24.53 -26.28 -38.19
N ALA A 26 24.44 -27.57 -38.53
CA ALA A 26 25.23 -28.20 -39.59
C ALA A 26 24.61 -29.56 -39.95
N ALA A 27 24.39 -29.76 -41.25
CA ALA A 27 24.09 -31.05 -41.85
C ALA A 27 25.39 -31.84 -42.04
N PHE A 28 25.41 -33.14 -41.74
CA PHE A 28 26.22 -34.12 -42.46
C PHE A 28 25.68 -35.54 -42.24
N ALA A 29 25.80 -36.34 -43.30
CA ALA A 29 25.18 -37.64 -43.51
C ALA A 29 25.72 -38.78 -42.64
N GLY A 30 24.89 -39.82 -42.44
CA GLY A 30 25.34 -41.11 -41.90
C GLY A 30 24.17 -42.02 -41.54
N ALA A 31 23.71 -42.82 -42.51
CA ALA A 31 22.69 -43.83 -42.30
C ALA A 31 23.23 -45.01 -41.47
N GLN A 32 22.65 -45.28 -40.30
CA GLN A 32 22.73 -46.57 -39.62
C GLN A 32 21.39 -46.93 -38.97
N ARG A 33 20.73 -47.87 -39.66
CA ARG A 33 19.78 -48.91 -39.24
C ARG A 33 19.00 -48.74 -37.92
N CYS A 34 17.68 -48.72 -38.10
CA CYS A 34 16.63 -48.91 -37.11
C CYS A 34 16.79 -50.18 -36.24
N LEU A 35 16.63 -50.00 -34.93
CA LEU A 35 16.05 -50.98 -34.00
C LEU A 35 15.07 -50.19 -33.09
N PRO A 36 13.79 -50.59 -32.96
CA PRO A 36 12.86 -49.87 -32.09
C PRO A 36 12.97 -50.39 -30.65
N ALA A 37 13.60 -49.60 -29.78
CA ALA A 37 13.37 -49.73 -28.33
C ALA A 37 12.00 -49.12 -28.02
N ARG A 38 10.95 -49.95 -28.13
CA ARG A 38 9.66 -49.67 -27.47
C ARG A 38 9.83 -49.97 -25.98
N THR A 39 10.13 -48.95 -25.18
CA THR A 39 10.04 -49.07 -23.73
C THR A 39 9.59 -47.76 -23.09
N SER A 40 8.37 -47.81 -22.55
CA SER A 40 7.86 -47.02 -21.42
C SER A 40 7.63 -45.51 -21.59
N ALA A 41 6.73 -45.12 -22.50
CA ALA A 41 6.03 -43.83 -22.39
C ALA A 41 4.84 -43.88 -21.41
N LEU A 42 4.35 -45.07 -21.06
CA LEU A 42 3.17 -45.26 -20.18
C LEU A 42 3.48 -45.09 -18.69
N GLY A 43 4.73 -45.32 -18.25
CA GLY A 43 5.11 -45.17 -16.84
C GLY A 43 5.33 -43.72 -16.39
N ALA A 44 5.78 -42.84 -17.28
CA ALA A 44 6.08 -41.43 -16.96
C ALA A 44 4.82 -40.54 -16.89
N VAL A 45 3.76 -40.91 -17.61
CA VAL A 45 2.47 -40.19 -17.55
C VAL A 45 1.76 -40.47 -16.22
N SER A 46 1.83 -41.73 -15.74
CA SER A 46 1.24 -42.16 -14.46
C SER A 46 1.85 -41.43 -13.25
N THR A 47 3.17 -41.21 -13.22
CA THR A 47 3.83 -40.52 -12.11
C THR A 47 3.56 -39.02 -12.12
N ALA A 48 3.47 -38.40 -13.31
CA ALA A 48 3.11 -37.00 -13.45
C ALA A 48 1.64 -36.73 -13.06
N GLU A 49 0.73 -37.66 -13.34
CA GLU A 49 -0.67 -37.55 -12.93
C GLU A 49 -0.85 -37.75 -11.42
N ALA A 50 -0.11 -38.68 -10.81
CA ALA A 50 -0.09 -38.88 -9.37
C ALA A 50 0.44 -37.64 -8.63
N ALA A 51 1.55 -37.06 -9.08
CA ALA A 51 2.09 -35.82 -8.49
C ALA A 51 1.13 -34.63 -8.62
N ARG A 52 0.37 -34.55 -9.72
CA ARG A 52 -0.68 -33.53 -9.90
C ARG A 52 -1.92 -33.78 -9.04
N ALA A 53 -2.21 -35.03 -8.67
CA ALA A 53 -3.28 -35.35 -7.73
C ALA A 53 -2.88 -34.96 -6.31
N GLU A 54 -1.66 -35.30 -5.90
CA GLU A 54 -1.11 -34.93 -4.59
C GLU A 54 -1.06 -33.41 -4.38
N LEU A 55 -0.58 -32.65 -5.38
CA LEU A 55 -0.59 -31.19 -5.31
C LEU A 55 -2.01 -30.59 -5.25
N ARG A 56 -3.00 -31.26 -5.88
CA ARG A 56 -4.41 -30.86 -5.80
C ARG A 56 -5.01 -31.12 -4.42
N ASP A 57 -4.63 -32.21 -3.78
CA ASP A 57 -5.07 -32.54 -2.42
C ASP A 57 -4.40 -31.61 -1.39
N GLU A 58 -3.11 -31.31 -1.54
CA GLU A 58 -2.42 -30.32 -0.69
C GLU A 58 -3.03 -28.92 -0.83
N THR A 59 -3.32 -28.49 -2.06
CA THR A 59 -3.96 -27.17 -2.28
C THR A 59 -5.39 -27.12 -1.76
N ARG A 60 -6.12 -28.24 -1.78
CA ARG A 60 -7.44 -28.34 -1.13
C ARG A 60 -7.32 -28.23 0.39
N LEU A 61 -6.41 -28.98 1.01
CA LEU A 61 -6.19 -28.96 2.46
C LEU A 61 -5.74 -27.57 2.94
N LEU A 62 -4.89 -26.90 2.17
CA LEU A 62 -4.47 -25.52 2.46
C LEU A 62 -5.65 -24.54 2.41
N ARG A 63 -6.56 -24.68 1.44
CA ARG A 63 -7.77 -23.84 1.37
C ARG A 63 -8.71 -24.07 2.55
N GLU A 64 -8.91 -25.33 2.94
CA GLU A 64 -9.72 -25.69 4.12
C GLU A 64 -9.10 -25.09 5.39
N THR A 65 -7.78 -25.25 5.59
CA THR A 65 -7.05 -24.66 6.74
C THR A 65 -7.17 -23.13 6.79
N VAL A 66 -7.03 -22.46 5.64
CA VAL A 66 -7.15 -20.99 5.58
C VAL A 66 -8.58 -20.54 5.91
N THR A 67 -9.60 -21.30 5.46
CA THR A 67 -11.00 -20.98 5.74
C THR A 67 -11.31 -21.10 7.23
N ASP A 68 -10.79 -22.14 7.89
CA ASP A 68 -10.92 -22.32 9.34
C ASP A 68 -10.22 -21.19 10.10
N LEU A 69 -8.99 -20.83 9.73
CA LEU A 69 -8.26 -19.75 10.39
C LEU A 69 -8.98 -18.40 10.27
N VAL A 70 -9.55 -18.11 9.10
CA VAL A 70 -10.35 -16.89 8.87
C VAL A 70 -11.60 -16.88 9.75
N SER A 71 -12.24 -18.04 9.92
CA SER A 71 -13.41 -18.15 10.80
C SER A 71 -13.04 -17.92 12.28
N GLU A 72 -11.89 -18.43 12.72
CA GLU A 72 -11.38 -18.26 14.08
C GLU A 72 -11.02 -16.79 14.36
N VAL A 73 -10.33 -16.11 13.43
CA VAL A 73 -10.03 -14.68 13.54
C VAL A 73 -11.31 -13.84 13.60
N ARG A 74 -12.36 -14.22 12.86
CA ARG A 74 -13.66 -13.54 12.93
C ARG A 74 -14.32 -13.74 14.30
N GLN A 75 -14.32 -14.95 14.85
CA GLN A 75 -14.86 -15.23 16.18
C GLN A 75 -14.10 -14.48 17.29
N LEU A 76 -12.76 -14.41 17.20
CA LEU A 76 -11.96 -13.65 18.16
C LEU A 76 -12.26 -12.15 18.12
N ARG A 77 -12.47 -11.58 16.93
CA ARG A 77 -12.92 -10.19 16.80
C ARG A 77 -14.29 -9.97 17.45
N GLN A 78 -15.25 -10.86 17.21
CA GLN A 78 -16.58 -10.79 17.83
C GLN A 78 -16.48 -10.79 19.37
N ARG A 79 -15.68 -11.69 19.95
CA ARG A 79 -15.48 -11.78 21.40
C ARG A 79 -14.85 -10.52 21.99
N LEU A 80 -13.93 -9.90 21.27
CA LEU A 80 -13.33 -8.63 21.69
C LEU A 80 -14.36 -7.50 21.67
N THR A 81 -15.25 -7.47 20.67
CA THR A 81 -16.35 -6.49 20.57
C THR A 81 -17.41 -6.70 21.66
N ASP A 82 -17.76 -7.95 21.98
CA ASP A 82 -18.75 -8.27 23.02
C ASP A 82 -18.23 -7.96 24.45
N THR A 83 -16.93 -7.71 24.62
CA THR A 83 -16.32 -7.35 25.91
C THR A 83 -16.38 -5.82 26.18
N GLU A 84 -16.77 -5.00 25.20
CA GLU A 84 -16.71 -3.53 25.27
C GLU A 84 -18.05 -2.77 25.36
N GLU A 85 -19.19 -3.39 25.67
CA GLU A 85 -20.44 -2.64 25.97
C GLU A 85 -20.77 -2.53 27.47
N PRO A 86 -20.89 -1.31 28.04
CA PRO A 86 -21.55 -1.08 29.31
C PRO A 86 -23.07 -1.12 29.15
N GLN A 87 -23.74 -1.88 30.01
CA GLN A 87 -25.20 -1.95 30.07
C GLN A 87 -25.81 -0.58 30.42
N VAL A 88 -26.56 0.01 29.48
CA VAL A 88 -27.54 1.06 29.77
C VAL A 88 -28.92 0.40 29.76
N MET A 89 -29.51 0.28 30.94
CA MET A 89 -30.87 -0.22 31.14
C MET A 89 -31.91 0.82 30.67
N PRO A 90 -33.07 0.41 30.13
CA PRO A 90 -34.19 1.31 29.87
C PRO A 90 -35.11 1.42 31.10
N SER A 91 -35.43 2.64 31.54
CA SER A 91 -36.45 2.92 32.56
C SER A 91 -37.80 3.26 31.92
N PRO A 92 -38.95 2.88 32.53
CA PRO A 92 -40.27 3.10 31.96
C PRO A 92 -40.98 4.39 32.45
N VAL A 93 -41.68 5.00 31.49
CA VAL A 93 -42.91 5.84 31.48
C VAL A 93 -43.43 6.49 32.78
N ALA A 94 -43.67 7.80 32.69
CA ALA A 94 -44.77 8.49 33.40
C ALA A 94 -45.41 9.56 32.47
N GLU A 95 -46.72 9.46 32.26
CA GLU A 95 -47.58 10.45 31.59
C GLU A 95 -47.64 11.76 32.38
N VAL A 96 -47.72 12.93 31.72
CA VAL A 96 -48.61 14.07 32.07
C VAL A 96 -48.69 15.08 30.90
N GLN A 97 -49.90 15.18 30.36
CA GLN A 97 -50.69 16.32 29.85
C GLN A 97 -50.09 17.52 29.07
N VAL A 98 -50.83 17.82 27.99
CA VAL A 98 -50.82 18.97 27.07
C VAL A 98 -51.22 20.28 27.76
N GLN A 99 -50.41 21.35 27.62
CA GLN A 99 -50.88 22.75 27.51
C GLN A 99 -49.89 23.60 26.68
N THR A 100 -50.42 24.40 25.75
CA THR A 100 -49.75 25.48 24.98
C THR A 100 -50.44 26.83 25.31
N PRO A 101 -49.97 28.00 24.83
CA PRO A 101 -48.74 28.74 25.17
C PRO A 101 -49.05 30.24 25.48
N LEU A 102 -48.09 31.06 25.96
CA LEU A 102 -47.97 32.53 25.72
C LEU A 102 -46.62 33.09 26.29
N PRO A 103 -46.17 34.33 25.96
CA PRO A 103 -44.84 34.62 25.43
C PRO A 103 -43.87 35.27 26.44
N THR A 104 -42.56 35.20 26.17
CA THR A 104 -41.51 35.79 27.02
C THR A 104 -40.87 37.03 26.34
N PRO A 105 -40.72 38.17 27.05
CA PRO A 105 -40.02 39.37 26.57
C PRO A 105 -38.47 39.27 26.69
N PRO A 106 -37.69 40.19 26.06
CA PRO A 106 -36.27 40.00 25.79
C PRO A 106 -35.34 40.32 26.98
N ALA A 107 -34.16 39.69 26.95
CA ALA A 107 -33.11 39.83 27.97
C ALA A 107 -32.24 41.11 27.81
N PRO A 108 -31.78 41.72 28.91
CA PRO A 108 -30.75 42.77 28.92
C PRO A 108 -29.31 42.20 29.04
N PRO A 109 -28.27 43.01 28.78
CA PRO A 109 -26.92 42.54 28.44
C PRO A 109 -26.00 42.31 29.65
N VAL A 110 -25.12 41.30 29.55
CA VAL A 110 -24.08 41.01 30.54
C VAL A 110 -22.78 41.71 30.15
N GLN A 111 -22.20 42.39 31.14
CA GLN A 111 -20.99 43.21 31.10
C GLN A 111 -19.70 42.38 31.02
N ALA A 112 -18.66 43.02 30.51
CA ALA A 112 -17.29 42.54 30.38
C ALA A 112 -16.47 42.66 31.67
N ALA A 113 -15.54 41.73 31.89
CA ALA A 113 -14.32 41.89 32.71
C ALA A 113 -13.29 40.78 32.37
N PRO A 114 -11.97 40.98 32.63
CA PRO A 114 -10.90 40.54 31.72
C PRO A 114 -9.84 39.59 32.34
N VAL A 115 -8.79 39.36 31.54
CA VAL A 115 -7.38 39.04 31.86
C VAL A 115 -6.86 37.68 31.38
N GLN A 116 -5.83 37.81 30.54
CA GLN A 116 -5.09 36.82 29.78
C GLN A 116 -4.06 36.07 30.65
N SER A 117 -3.67 34.88 30.22
CA SER A 117 -2.33 34.31 30.48
C SER A 117 -1.83 33.67 29.19
N PRO A 118 -0.68 34.09 28.64
CA PRO A 118 -0.14 33.54 27.40
C PRO A 118 0.62 32.24 27.70
N VAL A 119 0.19 31.14 27.07
CA VAL A 119 0.99 29.92 27.00
C VAL A 119 2.20 30.22 26.10
N ALA A 120 3.39 30.13 26.68
CA ALA A 120 4.66 30.30 26.01
C ALA A 120 4.77 29.34 24.81
N GLN A 121 4.77 29.91 23.61
CA GLN A 121 5.09 29.21 22.38
C GLN A 121 6.59 28.87 22.40
N ALA A 122 6.92 27.60 22.23
CA ALA A 122 8.27 27.17 21.91
C ALA A 122 8.76 27.94 20.65
N PRO A 123 10.03 28.33 20.57
CA PRO A 123 10.52 29.13 19.44
C PRO A 123 10.32 28.35 18.13
N PRO A 124 9.79 29.01 17.07
CA PRO A 124 9.73 28.40 15.76
C PRO A 124 11.16 28.10 15.30
N THR A 125 11.38 26.86 14.87
CA THR A 125 12.56 26.50 14.09
C THR A 125 12.77 27.51 12.96
N PRO A 126 14.00 27.99 12.71
CA PRO A 126 14.24 28.96 11.66
C PRO A 126 13.82 28.35 10.33
N ARG A 127 12.83 28.98 9.67
CA ARG A 127 12.39 28.66 8.30
C ARG A 127 13.63 28.62 7.43
N SER A 128 14.01 27.43 6.98
CA SER A 128 15.20 27.25 6.17
C SER A 128 15.07 28.06 4.89
N LYS A 129 16.18 28.66 4.47
CA LYS A 129 16.40 29.26 3.15
C LYS A 129 15.69 28.41 2.07
N GLY A 130 15.04 29.09 1.12
CA GLY A 130 14.35 28.47 -0.02
C GLY A 130 15.18 27.40 -0.73
N PRO A 131 14.56 26.61 -1.61
CA PRO A 131 15.12 25.32 -1.99
C PRO A 131 16.45 25.56 -2.70
N ALA A 132 17.43 24.69 -2.46
CA ALA A 132 18.75 24.87 -3.06
C ALA A 132 18.61 24.91 -4.59
N LYS A 133 19.20 25.93 -5.22
CA LYS A 133 19.21 26.06 -6.69
C LYS A 133 19.80 24.80 -7.29
N GLY A 134 19.05 24.13 -8.16
CA GLY A 134 19.46 22.86 -8.77
C GLY A 134 18.31 22.21 -9.51
N THR A 135 18.52 21.01 -10.02
CA THR A 135 17.45 20.20 -10.61
C THR A 135 17.48 18.81 -10.01
N THR A 136 16.32 18.20 -9.79
CA THR A 136 16.22 16.83 -9.26
C THR A 136 15.50 15.91 -10.24
N ALA A 137 16.12 14.82 -10.66
CA ALA A 137 15.48 13.75 -11.41
C ALA A 137 14.63 12.88 -10.49
N ILE A 138 13.37 12.67 -10.86
CA ILE A 138 12.42 11.81 -10.15
C ILE A 138 12.03 10.65 -11.04
N LYS A 139 12.00 9.45 -10.45
CA LYS A 139 11.49 8.25 -11.07
C LYS A 139 10.56 7.51 -10.12
N VAL A 140 9.38 7.16 -10.60
CA VAL A 140 8.35 6.43 -9.85
C VAL A 140 8.00 5.16 -10.61
N VAL A 141 8.15 4.02 -9.95
CA VAL A 141 7.88 2.70 -10.54
C VAL A 141 6.72 2.07 -9.79
N SER A 142 5.72 1.58 -10.54
CA SER A 142 4.55 0.90 -10.01
C SER A 142 4.27 -0.38 -10.80
N ALA A 143 3.92 -1.45 -10.11
CA ALA A 143 3.51 -2.69 -10.72
C ALA A 143 2.42 -3.41 -9.92
N GLY A 144 1.45 -3.95 -10.64
CA GLY A 144 0.43 -4.86 -10.11
C GLY A 144 1.02 -6.14 -9.54
N GLY A 145 0.20 -6.88 -8.79
CA GLY A 145 0.64 -8.10 -8.10
C GLY A 145 1.27 -9.15 -9.03
N ASP A 146 0.71 -9.28 -10.24
CA ASP A 146 1.17 -10.24 -11.26
C ASP A 146 2.23 -9.68 -12.21
N ALA A 147 2.57 -8.40 -12.09
CA ALA A 147 3.44 -7.68 -13.02
C ALA A 147 4.75 -7.19 -12.38
N GLY A 148 5.03 -7.60 -11.14
CA GLY A 148 6.27 -7.27 -10.42
C GLY A 148 6.04 -6.91 -8.96
N ASN A 149 4.83 -6.47 -8.59
CA ASN A 149 4.46 -6.13 -7.22
C ASN A 149 5.41 -5.08 -6.60
N ILE A 150 5.59 -3.95 -7.28
CA ILE A 150 6.56 -2.89 -6.95
C ILE A 150 5.83 -1.56 -6.72
N ALA A 151 6.29 -0.79 -5.75
CA ALA A 151 6.03 0.65 -5.66
C ALA A 151 7.33 1.30 -5.17
N ASP A 152 8.16 1.82 -6.05
CA ASP A 152 9.44 2.40 -5.68
C ASP A 152 9.59 3.82 -6.22
N PHE A 153 10.27 4.64 -5.43
CA PHE A 153 10.45 6.06 -5.69
C PHE A 153 11.95 6.34 -5.64
N PHE A 154 12.46 7.07 -6.62
CA PHE A 154 13.87 7.43 -6.72
C PHE A 154 14.01 8.93 -6.92
N LEU A 155 14.93 9.52 -6.17
CA LEU A 155 15.36 10.92 -6.29
C LEU A 155 16.86 10.88 -6.59
N GLU A 156 17.30 11.38 -7.74
CA GLU A 156 18.70 11.27 -8.18
C GLU A 156 19.24 9.83 -8.09
N ASP A 157 18.44 8.86 -8.54
CA ASP A 157 18.68 7.41 -8.43
C ASP A 157 18.80 6.84 -7.01
N GLN A 158 18.64 7.66 -5.97
CA GLN A 158 18.54 7.20 -4.59
C GLN A 158 17.10 6.82 -4.25
N GLN A 159 16.87 5.58 -3.83
CA GLN A 159 15.55 5.10 -3.43
C GLN A 159 15.06 5.81 -2.16
N VAL A 160 13.81 6.26 -2.16
CA VAL A 160 13.16 6.84 -0.98
C VAL A 160 12.64 5.71 -0.09
N PRO A 161 13.09 5.63 1.18
CA PRO A 161 12.58 4.64 2.10
C PRO A 161 11.15 5.00 2.53
N ILE A 162 10.23 4.04 2.41
CA ILE A 162 8.88 4.16 2.97
C ILE A 162 8.80 3.25 4.21
N GLY A 163 8.45 3.84 5.36
CA GLY A 163 8.33 3.11 6.62
C GLY A 163 7.11 2.17 6.66
N GLY A 164 7.24 1.06 7.39
CA GLY A 164 6.15 0.10 7.63
C GLY A 164 6.61 -1.37 7.53
N MET A 165 6.09 -2.24 8.40
CA MET A 165 6.39 -3.68 8.39
C MET A 165 5.75 -4.35 7.17
N SER A 166 6.58 -4.76 6.23
CA SER A 166 6.40 -5.86 5.26
C SER A 166 5.01 -5.98 4.60
N ASN A 167 4.80 -5.22 3.52
CA ASN A 167 4.21 -5.65 2.23
C ASN A 167 3.82 -4.44 1.36
N ARG A 168 3.75 -3.23 1.93
CA ARG A 168 3.49 -1.95 1.20
C ARG A 168 2.36 -2.02 0.17
N ARG A 169 1.38 -2.91 0.37
CA ARG A 169 0.26 -3.13 -0.56
C ARG A 169 -0.63 -1.90 -0.59
N GLY A 170 -1.20 -1.62 -1.76
CA GLY A 170 -2.05 -0.46 -1.98
C GLY A 170 -1.26 0.75 -2.45
N LEU A 171 -1.85 1.93 -2.25
CA LEU A 171 -1.29 3.19 -2.71
C LEU A 171 -0.14 3.62 -1.79
N ASN A 172 1.01 3.89 -2.38
CA ASN A 172 2.15 4.47 -1.68
C ASN A 172 2.26 5.92 -2.12
N VAL A 173 2.40 6.84 -1.17
CA VAL A 173 2.47 8.28 -1.43
C VAL A 173 3.67 8.88 -0.73
N VAL A 174 4.40 9.72 -1.45
CA VAL A 174 5.59 10.44 -1.00
C VAL A 174 5.35 11.92 -1.26
N VAL A 175 5.47 12.76 -0.23
CA VAL A 175 5.25 14.21 -0.35
C VAL A 175 6.56 14.94 -0.13
N ILE A 176 6.91 15.84 -1.05
CA ILE A 176 8.13 16.63 -1.04
C ILE A 176 7.76 18.11 -0.93
N ASP A 177 8.40 18.80 0.01
CA ASP A 177 8.31 20.25 0.16
C ASP A 177 8.99 20.93 -1.04
N SER A 178 8.23 21.69 -1.82
CA SER A 178 8.79 22.42 -2.97
C SER A 178 9.60 23.65 -2.56
N SER A 179 9.30 24.23 -1.40
CA SER A 179 9.96 25.42 -0.85
C SER A 179 11.26 25.12 -0.11
N ALA A 180 11.38 23.95 0.52
CA ALA A 180 12.58 23.58 1.28
C ALA A 180 13.34 22.41 0.65
N GLY A 181 12.75 21.75 -0.37
CA GLY A 181 13.39 20.65 -1.08
C GLY A 181 13.70 19.47 -0.18
N HIS A 182 12.79 19.09 0.73
CA HIS A 182 12.98 17.89 1.57
C HIS A 182 11.72 17.05 1.63
N LEU A 183 11.90 15.79 2.00
CA LEU A 183 10.80 14.84 2.14
C LEU A 183 9.96 15.17 3.39
N LEU A 184 8.67 15.45 3.20
CA LEU A 184 7.73 15.71 4.30
C LEU A 184 7.13 14.41 4.86
N SER A 185 6.72 13.51 3.97
CA SER A 185 6.12 12.24 4.39
C SER A 185 6.27 11.15 3.34
N ALA A 186 6.27 9.90 3.80
CA ALA A 186 6.18 8.71 2.97
C ALA A 186 5.24 7.71 3.66
N LYS A 187 4.09 7.44 3.06
CA LYS A 187 2.99 6.67 3.66
C LYS A 187 2.47 5.62 2.68
N THR A 188 1.86 4.57 3.22
CA THR A 188 1.19 3.52 2.44
C THR A 188 -0.26 3.35 2.91
N TYR A 189 -1.19 3.30 1.97
CA TYR A 189 -2.62 3.15 2.17
C TYR A 189 -3.09 1.81 1.58
N ASP A 190 -3.40 0.83 2.43
CA ASP A 190 -3.86 -0.51 2.01
C ASP A 190 -5.36 -0.49 1.66
N ILE A 191 -5.71 0.24 0.60
CA ILE A 191 -7.10 0.39 0.11
C ILE A 191 -7.68 -0.98 -0.30
N TRP A 192 -6.84 -1.95 -0.65
CA TRP A 192 -7.31 -3.32 -0.86
C TRP A 192 -7.80 -3.97 0.44
N GLY A 193 -7.01 -3.91 1.52
CA GLY A 193 -7.32 -4.54 2.79
C GLY A 193 -8.40 -3.82 3.61
N ASN A 194 -8.46 -2.49 3.56
CA ASN A 194 -9.42 -1.67 4.31
C ASN A 194 -9.86 -0.43 3.49
N PRO A 195 -10.71 -0.62 2.47
CA PRO A 195 -11.03 0.44 1.52
C PRO A 195 -11.65 1.67 2.17
N VAL A 196 -12.59 1.51 3.11
CA VAL A 196 -13.33 2.64 3.69
C VAL A 196 -12.39 3.56 4.48
N GLU A 197 -11.61 3.00 5.40
CA GLU A 197 -10.76 3.83 6.26
C GLU A 197 -9.54 4.37 5.50
N GLU A 198 -8.96 3.58 4.59
CA GLU A 198 -7.75 4.01 3.87
C GLU A 198 -8.03 5.06 2.80
N ASN A 199 -9.20 5.04 2.14
CA ASN A 199 -9.64 6.15 1.27
C ASN A 199 -9.84 7.43 2.08
N ARG A 200 -10.53 7.36 3.23
CA ARG A 200 -10.72 8.50 4.13
C ARG A 200 -9.39 9.06 4.63
N ARG A 201 -8.45 8.18 5.00
CA ARG A 201 -7.11 8.57 5.46
C ARG A 201 -6.29 9.22 4.34
N LEU A 202 -6.33 8.68 3.13
CA LEU A 202 -5.72 9.27 1.95
C LEU A 202 -6.28 10.69 1.70
N ALA A 203 -7.60 10.84 1.68
CA ALA A 203 -8.24 12.13 1.44
C ALA A 203 -7.91 13.15 2.54
N LYS A 204 -7.89 12.72 3.81
CA LYS A 204 -7.46 13.57 4.93
C LYS A 204 -6.01 14.05 4.76
N ASP A 205 -5.11 13.14 4.41
CA ASP A 205 -3.70 13.47 4.25
C ASP A 205 -3.47 14.39 3.04
N MET A 206 -4.12 14.15 1.90
CA MET A 206 -3.99 15.00 0.70
C MET A 206 -4.60 16.40 0.88
N ARG A 207 -5.56 16.57 1.78
CA ARG A 207 -6.06 17.90 2.19
C ARG A 207 -5.08 18.66 3.09
N ALA A 208 -4.19 17.96 3.79
CA ALA A 208 -3.21 18.56 4.69
C ALA A 208 -1.89 18.92 3.99
N VAL A 209 -1.70 18.49 2.73
CA VAL A 209 -0.56 18.88 1.90
C VAL A 209 -0.74 20.34 1.46
N GLU A 210 0.27 21.18 1.70
CA GLU A 210 0.25 22.57 1.24
C GLU A 210 0.33 22.66 -0.29
N GLU A 211 -0.26 23.72 -0.85
CA GLU A 211 -0.25 24.04 -2.27
C GLU A 211 1.17 24.00 -2.86
N ASP A 212 1.29 23.67 -4.15
CA ASP A 212 2.55 23.56 -4.91
C ASP A 212 3.55 22.50 -4.43
N ASN A 213 3.24 21.72 -3.40
CA ASN A 213 4.08 20.59 -3.01
C ASN A 213 4.00 19.45 -4.02
N ILE A 214 5.12 18.74 -4.16
CA ILE A 214 5.22 17.61 -5.10
C ILE A 214 4.73 16.35 -4.41
N VAL A 215 3.82 15.62 -5.07
CA VAL A 215 3.23 14.40 -4.55
C VAL A 215 3.51 13.26 -5.53
N LEU A 216 4.27 12.27 -5.07
CA LEU A 216 4.56 11.06 -5.85
C LEU A 216 3.63 9.94 -5.39
N VAL A 217 3.01 9.24 -6.33
CA VAL A 217 2.09 8.13 -6.02
C VAL A 217 2.48 6.90 -6.83
N ALA A 218 2.53 5.75 -6.17
CA ALA A 218 2.75 4.45 -6.82
C ALA A 218 1.84 3.38 -6.21
N LEU A 219 1.18 2.59 -7.05
CA LEU A 219 0.42 1.42 -6.59
C LEU A 219 1.32 0.18 -6.51
N LYS A 220 1.17 -0.62 -5.45
CA LYS A 220 1.76 -1.96 -5.33
C LYS A 220 0.68 -3.01 -5.09
N ASP A 221 0.76 -4.11 -5.84
CA ASP A 221 -0.22 -5.20 -5.86
C ASP A 221 -1.60 -4.75 -6.37
N SER A 222 -2.44 -4.18 -5.50
CA SER A 222 -3.85 -3.88 -5.73
C SER A 222 -4.36 -2.78 -4.79
N GLY A 223 -5.43 -2.08 -5.18
CA GLY A 223 -6.11 -1.09 -4.34
C GLY A 223 -6.91 -0.03 -5.11
N MET A 224 -6.52 0.30 -6.34
CA MET A 224 -7.17 1.35 -7.15
C MET A 224 -8.57 0.96 -7.66
N GLU A 225 -8.85 -0.33 -7.74
CA GLU A 225 -10.17 -0.92 -8.02
C GLU A 225 -11.19 -0.65 -6.90
N ASN A 226 -10.70 -0.33 -5.70
CA ASN A 226 -11.50 -0.05 -4.50
C ASN A 226 -11.51 1.44 -4.11
N LEU A 227 -11.06 2.33 -5.00
CA LEU A 227 -11.18 3.78 -4.78
C LEU A 227 -12.67 4.19 -4.68
N ASP A 228 -12.98 5.02 -3.69
CA ASP A 228 -14.26 5.72 -3.64
C ASP A 228 -14.13 7.15 -4.19
N ALA A 229 -15.21 7.93 -4.10
CA ALA A 229 -15.21 9.31 -4.56
C ALA A 229 -14.22 10.19 -3.78
N GLU A 230 -14.04 9.96 -2.47
CA GLU A 230 -13.10 10.74 -1.66
C GLU A 230 -11.65 10.46 -2.07
N GLY A 231 -11.29 9.19 -2.24
CA GLY A 231 -9.97 8.79 -2.71
C GLY A 231 -9.67 9.28 -4.13
N LEU A 232 -10.66 9.22 -5.03
CA LEU A 232 -10.51 9.74 -6.39
C LEU A 232 -10.28 11.26 -6.39
N HIS A 233 -11.10 12.02 -5.65
CA HIS A 233 -10.91 13.46 -5.51
C HIS A 233 -9.58 13.82 -4.84
N ALA A 234 -9.11 13.02 -3.89
CA ALA A 234 -7.81 13.21 -3.26
C ALA A 234 -6.67 13.13 -4.29
N LEU A 235 -6.71 12.13 -5.19
CA LEU A 235 -5.74 12.00 -6.27
C LEU A 235 -5.87 13.13 -7.30
N GLN A 236 -7.08 13.53 -7.67
CA GLN A 236 -7.31 14.65 -8.59
C GLN A 236 -6.76 15.97 -8.02
N SER A 237 -6.86 16.17 -6.70
CA SER A 237 -6.29 17.36 -6.03
C SER A 237 -4.76 17.44 -6.09
N VAL A 238 -4.09 16.39 -6.53
CA VAL A 238 -2.64 16.37 -6.77
C VAL A 238 -2.28 16.19 -8.25
N GLY A 239 -3.24 16.47 -9.15
CA GLY A 239 -3.03 16.51 -10.60
C GLY A 239 -3.37 15.22 -11.36
N SER A 240 -3.92 14.20 -10.70
CA SER A 240 -4.38 12.96 -11.36
C SER A 240 -5.49 13.22 -12.37
N THR A 241 -5.37 12.65 -13.56
CA THR A 241 -6.38 12.71 -14.63
C THR A 241 -7.38 11.55 -14.58
N LEU A 242 -7.31 10.70 -13.56
CA LEU A 242 -8.27 9.62 -13.35
C LEU A 242 -9.72 10.13 -13.21
N GLU A 243 -10.61 9.55 -14.02
CA GLU A 243 -12.06 9.78 -13.98
C GLU A 243 -12.80 8.69 -13.18
N GLY A 244 -12.08 7.66 -12.73
CA GLY A 244 -12.68 6.52 -12.04
C GLY A 244 -11.65 5.51 -11.55
N ARG A 245 -12.15 4.35 -11.14
CA ARG A 245 -11.37 3.23 -10.66
C ARG A 245 -10.51 2.62 -11.76
N LEU A 246 -9.37 2.05 -11.38
CA LEU A 246 -8.55 1.24 -12.28
C LEU A 246 -8.94 -0.23 -12.24
N ALA A 247 -8.44 -1.00 -13.19
CA ALA A 247 -8.63 -2.45 -13.21
C ALA A 247 -7.87 -3.12 -12.06
N PHE A 248 -8.34 -4.31 -11.66
CA PHE A 248 -7.68 -5.17 -10.68
C PHE A 248 -6.20 -5.35 -11.03
N ARG A 249 -5.31 -5.08 -10.05
CA ARG A 249 -3.84 -5.17 -10.21
C ARG A 249 -3.26 -4.33 -11.35
N GLN A 250 -3.91 -3.25 -11.74
CA GLN A 250 -3.33 -2.31 -12.68
C GLN A 250 -2.38 -1.35 -11.94
N GLY A 251 -1.09 -1.40 -12.25
CA GLY A 251 -0.10 -0.43 -11.79
C GLY A 251 -0.46 1.01 -12.18
N TYR A 252 -0.08 1.93 -11.31
CA TYR A 252 -0.36 3.36 -11.41
C TYR A 252 0.80 4.15 -10.82
N ALA A 253 1.38 5.04 -11.62
CA ALA A 253 2.47 5.93 -11.20
C ALA A 253 2.11 7.39 -11.55
N LEU A 254 2.22 8.28 -10.58
CA LEU A 254 1.94 9.70 -10.71
C LEU A 254 3.06 10.52 -10.06
N ILE A 255 3.47 11.57 -10.75
CA ILE A 255 4.29 12.67 -10.26
C ILE A 255 3.41 13.91 -10.36
N GLY A 256 2.77 14.24 -9.25
CA GLY A 256 1.75 15.27 -9.13
C GLY A 256 2.24 16.54 -8.46
N VAL A 257 1.47 17.61 -8.62
CA VAL A 257 1.62 18.89 -7.90
C VAL A 257 0.31 19.15 -7.17
N LYS A 258 0.38 19.47 -5.88
CA LYS A 258 -0.80 19.82 -5.09
C LYS A 258 -1.48 21.05 -5.69
N ASP A 259 -2.76 20.90 -6.04
CA ASP A 259 -3.62 21.89 -6.71
C ASP A 259 -3.07 22.39 -8.06
N GLY A 260 -2.23 21.58 -8.71
CA GLY A 260 -1.68 21.80 -10.03
C GLY A 260 -1.81 20.59 -10.95
N GLU A 261 -1.19 20.67 -12.13
CA GLU A 261 -1.17 19.57 -13.10
C GLU A 261 -0.08 18.55 -12.77
N ALA A 262 -0.32 17.29 -13.15
CA ALA A 262 0.70 16.25 -13.06
C ALA A 262 1.88 16.52 -14.00
N LEU A 263 3.09 16.37 -13.50
CA LEU A 263 4.31 16.36 -14.31
C LEU A 263 4.42 15.08 -15.13
N ALA A 264 3.94 13.96 -14.58
CA ALA A 264 3.87 12.68 -15.28
C ALA A 264 2.82 11.76 -14.65
N GLU A 265 2.00 11.10 -15.46
CA GLU A 265 1.04 10.09 -15.02
C GLU A 265 1.07 8.89 -15.97
N ARG A 266 1.09 7.66 -15.45
CA ARG A 266 1.08 6.41 -16.23
C ARG A 266 0.24 5.34 -15.53
N LYS A 267 -0.45 4.52 -16.31
CA LYS A 267 -1.22 3.35 -15.87
C LYS A 267 -0.99 2.15 -16.79
N GLY A 268 -0.96 0.94 -16.24
CA GLY A 268 -0.62 -0.28 -16.98
C GLY A 268 -0.23 -1.42 -16.05
N PRO A 269 0.15 -2.61 -16.54
CA PRO A 269 0.55 -3.72 -15.68
C PRO A 269 1.79 -3.37 -14.83
N MET A 270 2.82 -2.83 -15.46
CA MET A 270 4.02 -2.25 -14.85
C MET A 270 4.32 -0.93 -15.56
N VAL A 271 4.50 0.14 -14.80
CA VAL A 271 4.68 1.49 -15.33
C VAL A 271 5.79 2.24 -14.60
N MET A 272 6.41 3.15 -15.33
CA MET A 272 7.40 4.08 -14.82
C MET A 272 7.03 5.50 -15.26
N ALA A 273 6.96 6.42 -14.31
CA ALA A 273 6.82 7.85 -14.55
C ALA A 273 8.12 8.55 -14.18
N GLU A 274 8.56 9.48 -15.02
CA GLU A 274 9.79 10.25 -14.83
C GLU A 274 9.50 11.74 -15.00
N ALA A 275 10.14 12.56 -14.18
CA ALA A 275 10.06 14.01 -14.28
C ALA A 275 11.35 14.65 -13.75
N LYS A 276 11.55 15.92 -14.11
CA LYS A 276 12.67 16.73 -13.63
C LYS A 276 12.13 17.93 -12.87
N LEU A 277 12.45 18.01 -11.59
CA LEU A 277 12.15 19.18 -10.76
C LEU A 277 13.17 20.29 -11.02
N HIS A 278 12.72 21.54 -10.91
CA HIS A 278 13.55 22.74 -11.09
C HIS A 278 14.22 23.23 -9.80
N PHE A 279 14.24 22.38 -8.77
CA PHE A 279 14.93 22.63 -7.50
C PHE A 279 15.61 21.35 -7.02
N ALA A 280 16.62 21.50 -6.15
CA ALA A 280 17.30 20.37 -5.54
C ALA A 280 16.48 19.82 -4.36
N VAL A 281 16.27 18.51 -4.34
CA VAL A 281 15.70 17.77 -3.21
C VAL A 281 16.84 17.14 -2.43
N ARG A 282 16.89 17.41 -1.13
CA ARG A 282 17.84 16.78 -0.22
C ARG A 282 17.51 15.29 -0.15
N PRO A 283 18.49 14.40 -0.40
CA PRO A 283 18.26 12.97 -0.30
C PRO A 283 17.82 12.59 1.12
N PRO A 284 16.97 11.56 1.27
CA PRO A 284 16.55 11.08 2.59
C PRO A 284 17.80 10.70 3.39
N GLN A 285 18.00 11.38 4.52
CA GLN A 285 19.14 11.10 5.39
C GLN A 285 18.95 9.71 6.00
N ALA A 286 19.94 8.83 5.84
CA ALA A 286 19.97 7.58 6.58
C ALA A 286 19.92 7.89 8.09
N PRO A 287 19.24 7.07 8.92
CA PRO A 287 19.20 7.31 10.35
C PRO A 287 20.63 7.40 10.88
N VAL A 288 20.97 8.55 11.46
CA VAL A 288 22.24 8.75 12.15
C VAL A 288 22.25 7.74 13.30
N ARG A 289 23.07 6.70 13.19
CA ARG A 289 23.28 5.76 14.30
C ARG A 289 23.88 6.57 15.46
N ALA A 290 23.09 6.81 16.49
CA ALA A 290 23.61 7.28 17.77
C ALA A 290 24.70 6.30 18.20
N ARG A 291 25.92 6.81 18.39
CA ARG A 291 27.06 6.05 18.91
C ARG A 291 26.97 5.93 20.42
#